data_AF-A0A5N5MIL2-F1
#
_entry.id   AF-A0A5N5MIL2-F1
#
_cell.length_a   1.000
_cell.length_b   1.000
_cell.length_c   1.000
_cell.angle_alpha   90.00
_cell.angle_beta   90.00
_cell.angle_gamma   90.00
#
_symmetry.space_group_name_H-M   'P 1'
#
loop_
_entity.id
_entity.type
_entity.pdbx_description
1 polymer ?
#
loop_
_entity_poly.entity_id
_entity_poly.type
_entity_poly.pdbx_seq_one_letter_code
_entity_poly.pdbx_strand_id
1 'polypeptide(L)'
;MLYLSITHPSLRLTAPALKKLQTHCDFLLKSSTFIFPQAPQRKVTMSGVIVQNMSFKPGQTLTVTGVPNPDSTNFAINIGNSPEELALHLNPRFSAHGDNHTVVCNSYQGGSWCQEHRPDGFPFNQGEEFKIWITFTHDEFKITLPDNSEIHFPNRPGAEKYNYMLFEGGVRIHSIEIK
;
A
#
# COMPACT_ATOMS: atom_id res chain seq x y z
N MET A 1 43.24 47.25 7.11
CA MET A 1 43.39 46.74 8.49
C MET A 1 42.15 47.19 9.26
N LEU A 2 41.21 46.28 9.50
CA LEU A 2 40.12 46.42 10.47
C LEU A 2 39.49 45.02 10.61
N TYR A 3 39.76 44.38 11.73
CA TYR A 3 39.10 43.14 12.14
C TYR A 3 37.71 43.49 12.67
N LEU A 4 36.70 42.75 12.24
CA LEU A 4 35.46 42.59 12.98
C LEU A 4 35.06 41.11 12.93
N SER A 5 35.39 40.43 14.03
CA SER A 5 34.89 39.11 14.37
C SER A 5 33.48 39.24 14.93
N ILE A 6 32.51 38.53 14.37
CA ILE A 6 31.27 38.20 15.07
C ILE A 6 31.04 36.69 14.91
N THR A 7 31.38 35.97 15.98
CA THR A 7 30.79 34.69 16.34
C THR A 7 29.33 34.95 16.75
N HIS A 8 28.37 34.24 16.17
CA HIS A 8 27.24 33.63 16.89
C HIS A 8 26.49 32.64 15.98
N PRO A 9 26.04 31.48 16.52
CA PRO A 9 25.27 30.49 15.80
C PRO A 9 23.78 30.90 15.78
N SER A 10 23.04 30.38 14.80
CA SER A 10 21.57 30.46 14.67
C SER A 10 21.02 31.64 13.85
N LEU A 11 21.17 31.57 12.53
CA LEU A 11 20.23 32.20 11.61
C LEU A 11 19.55 31.11 10.78
N ARG A 12 18.27 30.86 11.08
CA ARG A 12 17.37 30.07 10.24
C ARG A 12 17.07 30.90 8.99
N LEU A 13 17.54 30.46 7.83
CA LEU A 13 17.12 31.02 6.55
C LEU A 13 15.79 30.37 6.15
N THR A 14 14.77 31.20 5.93
CA THR A 14 13.46 30.77 5.41
C THR A 14 13.55 30.57 3.89
N ALA A 15 12.71 29.67 3.37
CA ALA A 15 12.78 29.09 2.03
C ALA A 15 12.70 30.03 0.79
N PRO A 16 12.39 31.35 0.83
CA PRO A 16 12.39 32.14 -0.41
C PRO A 16 13.76 32.64 -0.89
N ALA A 17 14.84 32.55 -0.10
CA ALA A 17 16.14 33.16 -0.44
C ALA A 17 17.06 32.31 -1.34
N LEU A 18 16.67 31.08 -1.71
CA LEU A 18 17.53 30.16 -2.48
C LEU A 18 17.49 30.32 -4.01
N LYS A 19 16.72 31.29 -4.56
CA LYS A 19 16.56 31.43 -6.02
C LYS A 19 17.40 32.53 -6.69
N LYS A 20 18.39 33.14 -6.00
CA LYS A 20 19.14 34.27 -6.58
C LYS A 20 20.67 34.18 -6.52
N LEU A 21 21.22 32.97 -6.52
CA LEU A 21 22.67 32.71 -6.58
C LEU A 21 23.04 31.68 -7.67
N GLN A 22 22.37 31.73 -8.82
CA GLN A 22 22.61 30.80 -9.94
C GLN A 22 23.57 31.33 -11.02
N THR A 23 24.22 32.47 -10.82
CA THR A 23 25.23 32.94 -11.78
C THR A 23 26.36 33.57 -11.03
N HIS A 24 27.57 33.04 -11.27
CA HIS A 24 28.88 33.59 -10.91
C HIS A 24 29.68 32.89 -9.78
N CYS A 25 29.79 31.55 -9.82
CA CYS A 25 30.91 30.83 -9.19
C CYS A 25 31.39 29.64 -10.06
N ASP A 26 31.65 29.89 -11.35
CA ASP A 26 32.46 28.98 -12.18
C ASP A 26 33.93 29.40 -12.11
N PHE A 27 34.55 29.28 -10.93
CA PHE A 27 36.00 29.28 -10.83
C PHE A 27 36.45 28.65 -9.52
N LEU A 28 37.19 27.55 -9.62
CA LEU A 28 37.99 26.89 -8.58
C LEU A 28 37.23 26.04 -7.56
N LEU A 29 37.02 24.76 -7.90
CA LEU A 29 37.23 23.61 -7.01
C LEU A 29 37.38 22.34 -7.89
N LYS A 30 38.44 22.32 -8.69
CA LYS A 30 39.02 21.05 -9.14
C LYS A 30 39.74 20.42 -7.94
N SER A 31 39.61 19.11 -7.81
CA SER A 31 40.24 18.22 -6.82
C SER A 31 39.76 18.35 -5.36
N SER A 32 38.61 17.76 -5.05
CA SER A 32 38.36 17.05 -3.79
C SER A 32 37.13 16.17 -3.98
N THR A 33 37.30 14.85 -3.86
CA THR A 33 36.20 13.88 -3.92
C THR A 33 35.41 14.00 -2.62
N PHE A 34 34.29 14.72 -2.64
CA PHE A 34 33.36 14.75 -1.51
C PHE A 34 32.52 13.47 -1.53
N ILE A 35 32.88 12.50 -0.68
CA ILE A 35 31.99 11.38 -0.36
C ILE A 35 30.96 11.91 0.63
N PHE A 36 29.77 12.26 0.14
CA PHE A 36 28.62 12.39 1.02
C PHE A 36 28.30 10.98 1.54
N PRO A 37 28.22 10.75 2.87
CA PRO A 37 27.63 9.53 3.37
C PRO A 37 26.19 9.54 2.87
N GLN A 38 25.87 8.68 1.90
CA GLN A 38 24.48 8.43 1.58
C GLN A 38 23.85 7.93 2.87
N ALA A 39 22.84 8.66 3.37
CA ALA A 39 21.96 8.13 4.39
C ALA A 39 21.55 6.72 3.93
N PRO A 40 21.58 5.70 4.82
CA PRO A 40 21.19 4.36 4.42
C PRO A 40 19.82 4.48 3.79
N GLN A 41 19.76 4.28 2.47
CA GLN A 41 18.52 4.18 1.74
C GLN A 41 17.79 3.06 2.46
N ARG A 42 16.75 3.39 3.23
CA ARG A 42 15.91 2.37 3.84
C ARG A 42 15.48 1.50 2.67
N LYS A 43 16.00 0.29 2.63
CA LYS A 43 15.49 -0.76 1.77
C LYS A 43 14.06 -0.93 2.27
N VAL A 44 13.11 -0.28 1.59
CA VAL A 44 11.70 -0.52 1.82
C VAL A 44 11.51 -1.93 1.29
N THR A 45 11.65 -2.90 2.19
CA THR A 45 11.30 -4.27 1.91
C THR A 45 9.81 -4.22 1.62
N MET A 46 9.43 -4.44 0.36
CA MET A 46 8.04 -4.68 -0.02
C MET A 46 7.61 -5.97 0.70
N SER A 47 7.12 -5.84 1.92
CA SER A 47 6.69 -6.96 2.76
C SER A 47 5.32 -7.41 2.28
N GLY A 48 5.30 -8.14 1.17
CA GLY A 48 4.11 -8.78 0.64
C GLY A 48 4.22 -10.30 0.71
N VAL A 49 3.13 -10.98 1.05
CA VAL A 49 3.00 -12.42 0.86
C VAL A 49 2.41 -12.64 -0.54
N ILE A 50 3.18 -13.27 -1.42
CA ILE A 50 2.72 -13.64 -2.76
C ILE A 50 2.33 -15.12 -2.74
N VAL A 51 1.14 -15.39 -3.25
CA VAL A 51 0.65 -16.74 -3.51
C VAL A 51 0.46 -16.89 -5.01
N GLN A 52 1.19 -17.82 -5.60
CA GLN A 52 1.10 -18.20 -7.00
C GLN A 52 0.87 -19.70 -7.11
N ASN A 53 0.37 -20.16 -8.26
CA ASN A 53 0.11 -21.57 -8.57
C ASN A 53 -0.99 -22.24 -7.71
N MET A 54 -1.78 -21.45 -6.98
CA MET A 54 -3.03 -21.91 -6.36
C MET A 54 -4.21 -21.38 -7.16
N SER A 55 -5.07 -22.27 -7.65
CA SER A 55 -6.24 -21.89 -8.42
C SER A 55 -7.43 -21.63 -7.51
N PHE A 56 -7.99 -20.43 -7.60
CA PHE A 56 -9.23 -20.03 -6.96
C PHE A 56 -10.33 -19.91 -8.02
N LYS A 57 -11.39 -20.71 -7.89
CA LYS A 57 -12.44 -20.92 -8.89
C LYS A 57 -13.83 -20.64 -8.32
N PRO A 58 -14.84 -20.42 -9.19
CA PRO A 58 -16.23 -20.29 -8.74
C PRO A 58 -16.67 -21.48 -7.88
N GLY A 59 -17.43 -21.18 -6.83
CA GLY A 59 -17.87 -22.13 -5.81
C GLY A 59 -16.90 -22.30 -4.64
N GLN A 60 -15.67 -21.78 -4.73
CA GLN A 60 -14.68 -21.89 -3.66
C GLN A 60 -14.72 -20.69 -2.70
N THR A 61 -14.24 -20.92 -1.48
CA THR A 61 -14.07 -19.90 -0.45
C THR A 61 -12.62 -19.80 -0.03
N LEU A 62 -12.05 -18.61 -0.18
CA LEU A 62 -10.75 -18.23 0.37
C LEU A 62 -10.96 -17.69 1.80
N THR A 63 -10.39 -18.35 2.79
CA THR A 63 -10.32 -17.88 4.18
C THR A 63 -8.95 -17.26 4.43
N VAL A 64 -8.93 -16.04 4.98
CA VAL A 64 -7.70 -15.32 5.32
C VAL A 64 -7.76 -14.93 6.79
N THR A 65 -6.72 -15.24 7.54
CA THR A 65 -6.51 -14.69 8.89
C THR A 65 -5.22 -13.89 8.94
N GLY A 66 -5.23 -12.80 9.69
CA GLY A 66 -4.06 -11.95 9.85
C GLY A 66 -4.25 -10.90 10.92
N VAL A 67 -3.17 -10.19 11.23
CA VAL A 67 -3.14 -9.10 12.21
C VAL A 67 -2.60 -7.86 11.52
N PRO A 68 -3.38 -6.77 11.39
CA PRO A 68 -2.87 -5.49 10.92
C PRO A 68 -1.82 -4.98 11.91
N ASN A 69 -0.76 -4.35 11.43
CA ASN A 69 0.28 -3.81 12.32
C ASN A 69 -0.32 -2.70 13.21
N PRO A 70 0.18 -2.53 14.46
CA PRO A 70 -0.31 -1.51 15.38
C PRO A 70 -0.29 -0.06 14.85
N ASP A 71 0.58 0.23 13.88
CA ASP A 71 0.77 1.53 13.23
C ASP A 71 0.34 1.53 11.74
N SER A 72 -0.38 0.49 11.31
CA SER A 72 -0.78 0.32 9.91
C SER A 72 -1.73 1.43 9.44
N THR A 73 -1.37 2.15 8.38
CA THR A 73 -2.29 3.09 7.72
C THR A 73 -3.34 2.37 6.88
N ASN A 74 -2.95 1.25 6.26
CA ASN A 74 -3.78 0.38 5.44
C ASN A 74 -3.08 -0.97 5.16
N PHE A 75 -3.85 -1.91 4.63
CA PHE A 75 -3.32 -3.13 4.02
C PHE A 75 -4.19 -3.55 2.84
N ALA A 76 -3.70 -4.43 1.97
CA ALA A 76 -4.44 -4.89 0.81
C ALA A 76 -4.41 -6.42 0.66
N ILE A 77 -5.55 -6.95 0.21
CA ILE A 77 -5.72 -8.33 -0.24
C ILE A 77 -6.08 -8.25 -1.71
N ASN A 78 -5.15 -8.66 -2.56
CA ASN A 78 -5.28 -8.63 -4.01
C ASN A 78 -5.52 -10.04 -4.54
N ILE A 79 -6.48 -10.20 -5.44
CA ILE A 79 -6.77 -11.43 -6.17
C ILE A 79 -6.84 -11.10 -7.66
N GLY A 80 -6.12 -11.85 -8.49
CA GLY A 80 -6.05 -11.62 -9.92
C GLY A 80 -5.38 -12.74 -10.69
N ASN A 81 -4.95 -12.43 -11.91
CA ASN A 81 -4.15 -13.34 -12.73
C ASN A 81 -2.68 -12.91 -12.81
N SER A 82 -2.39 -11.64 -12.55
CA SER A 82 -1.04 -11.11 -12.42
C SER A 82 -1.07 -9.83 -11.57
N PRO A 83 0.09 -9.27 -11.17
CA PRO A 83 0.15 -7.97 -10.52
C PRO A 83 -0.49 -6.82 -11.33
N GLU A 84 -0.55 -6.97 -12.66
CA GLU A 84 -1.07 -5.97 -13.60
C GLU A 84 -2.57 -6.15 -13.90
N GLU A 85 -3.17 -7.26 -13.49
CA GLU A 85 -4.58 -7.60 -13.74
C GLU A 85 -5.21 -8.17 -12.46
N LEU A 86 -5.71 -7.26 -11.62
CA LEU A 86 -6.35 -7.55 -10.34
C LEU A 86 -7.87 -7.49 -10.48
N ALA A 87 -8.52 -8.63 -10.25
CA ALA A 87 -9.97 -8.73 -10.22
C ALA A 87 -10.54 -8.10 -8.96
N LEU A 88 -9.93 -8.37 -7.80
CA LEU A 88 -10.29 -7.80 -6.52
C LEU A 88 -9.06 -7.20 -5.85
N HIS A 89 -9.16 -5.93 -5.47
CA HIS A 89 -8.29 -5.25 -4.54
C HIS A 89 -9.15 -4.84 -3.35
N LEU A 90 -9.07 -5.60 -2.25
CA LEU A 90 -9.72 -5.27 -0.98
C LEU A 90 -8.72 -4.51 -0.11
N ASN A 91 -9.02 -3.27 0.22
CA ASN A 91 -8.10 -2.36 0.91
C ASN A 91 -8.76 -1.68 2.11
N PRO A 92 -8.68 -2.29 3.30
CA PRO A 92 -9.00 -1.60 4.55
C PRO A 92 -8.00 -0.46 4.82
N ARG A 93 -8.52 0.77 4.89
CA ARG A 93 -7.80 2.00 5.16
C ARG A 93 -8.15 2.50 6.57
N PHE A 94 -7.23 2.35 7.52
CA PHE A 94 -7.36 2.95 8.86
C PHE A 94 -7.26 4.46 8.76
N SER A 95 -6.22 4.96 8.09
CA SER A 95 -5.99 6.37 7.80
C SER A 95 -5.05 6.50 6.60
N ALA A 96 -5.61 6.51 5.40
CA ALA A 96 -4.83 6.51 4.15
C ALA A 96 -5.64 7.16 3.02
N HIS A 97 -4.96 7.87 2.11
CA HIS A 97 -5.57 8.47 0.91
C HIS A 97 -6.72 9.46 1.18
N GLY A 98 -6.76 10.07 2.38
CA GLY A 98 -7.84 10.95 2.80
C GLY A 98 -9.04 10.22 3.41
N ASP A 99 -9.01 8.88 3.44
CA ASP A 99 -10.01 8.04 4.07
C ASP A 99 -9.63 7.74 5.53
N ASN A 100 -10.66 7.56 6.37
CA ASN A 100 -10.51 7.18 7.77
C ASN A 100 -11.51 6.05 8.05
N HIS A 101 -11.01 4.90 8.52
CA HIS A 101 -11.80 3.69 8.77
C HIS A 101 -12.74 3.36 7.60
N THR A 102 -12.17 3.15 6.41
CA THR A 102 -12.94 2.86 5.19
C THR A 102 -12.40 1.59 4.52
N VAL A 103 -13.30 0.68 4.16
CA VAL A 103 -12.96 -0.43 3.26
C VAL A 103 -13.15 0.04 1.83
N VAL A 104 -12.16 -0.21 0.98
CA VAL A 104 -12.26 0.10 -0.45
C VAL A 104 -12.05 -1.18 -1.25
N CYS A 105 -12.97 -1.47 -2.16
CA CYS A 105 -12.84 -2.54 -3.15
C CYS A 105 -12.65 -1.93 -4.54
N ASN A 106 -11.72 -2.46 -5.32
CA ASN A 106 -11.56 -2.05 -6.72
C ASN A 106 -11.01 -3.21 -7.57
N SER A 107 -10.89 -2.96 -8.87
CA SER A 107 -10.13 -3.78 -9.81
C SER A 107 -9.05 -2.92 -10.45
N TYR A 108 -7.96 -3.56 -10.88
CA TYR A 108 -6.90 -2.92 -11.65
C TYR A 108 -6.81 -3.64 -12.99
N GLN A 109 -7.09 -2.93 -14.08
CA GLN A 109 -7.22 -3.50 -15.42
C GLN A 109 -6.61 -2.54 -16.46
N GLY A 110 -5.91 -3.08 -17.45
CA GLY A 110 -5.34 -2.27 -18.53
C GLY A 110 -4.39 -1.17 -18.04
N GLY A 111 -3.71 -1.40 -16.92
CA GLY A 111 -2.78 -0.44 -16.33
C GLY A 111 -3.43 0.70 -15.54
N SER A 112 -4.70 0.58 -15.14
CA SER A 112 -5.40 1.60 -14.37
C SER A 112 -6.37 1.03 -13.33
N TRP A 113 -6.57 1.79 -12.25
CA TRP A 113 -7.62 1.52 -11.27
C TRP A 113 -8.99 1.84 -11.87
N CYS A 114 -9.95 0.94 -11.69
CA CYS A 114 -11.33 1.14 -12.09
C CYS A 114 -12.10 2.02 -11.06
N GLN A 115 -13.43 2.06 -11.14
CA GLN A 115 -14.26 2.75 -10.15
C GLN A 115 -14.19 2.06 -8.78
N GLU A 116 -13.87 2.82 -7.74
CA GLU A 116 -13.87 2.32 -6.36
C GLU A 116 -15.29 1.99 -5.88
N HIS A 117 -15.42 0.91 -5.12
CA HIS A 117 -16.60 0.56 -4.34
C HIS A 117 -16.26 0.72 -2.86
N ARG A 118 -17.09 1.46 -2.13
CA ARG A 118 -16.84 1.89 -0.74
C ARG A 118 -18.03 1.45 0.12
N PRO A 119 -18.06 0.19 0.58
CA PRO A 119 -19.11 -0.30 1.46
C PRO A 119 -19.04 0.40 2.83
N ASP A 120 -20.18 0.41 3.52
CA ASP A 120 -20.26 0.89 4.89
C ASP A 120 -19.59 -0.09 5.87
N GLY A 121 -19.13 0.43 7.01
CA GLY A 121 -18.53 -0.37 8.08
C GLY A 121 -17.02 -0.54 7.96
N PHE A 122 -16.38 -0.73 9.11
CA PHE A 122 -14.94 -0.95 9.22
C PHE A 122 -14.60 -1.88 10.40
N PRO A 123 -14.82 -3.19 10.26
CA PRO A 123 -14.59 -4.17 11.30
C PRO A 123 -13.11 -4.64 11.37
N PHE A 124 -12.17 -3.70 11.34
CA PHE A 124 -10.74 -3.98 11.47
C PHE A 124 -10.14 -3.10 12.55
N ASN A 125 -9.29 -3.68 13.40
CA ASN A 125 -8.54 -2.97 14.43
C ASN A 125 -7.04 -3.22 14.25
N GLN A 126 -6.23 -2.19 14.45
CA GLN A 126 -4.77 -2.33 14.43
C GLN A 126 -4.31 -3.19 15.60
N GLY A 127 -3.46 -4.19 15.34
CA GLY A 127 -2.93 -5.10 16.36
C GLY A 127 -3.86 -6.25 16.76
N GLU A 128 -5.11 -6.29 16.27
CA GLU A 128 -6.05 -7.38 16.54
C GLU A 128 -6.15 -8.34 15.36
N GLU A 129 -6.42 -9.62 15.65
CA GLU A 129 -6.62 -10.62 14.58
C GLU A 129 -7.97 -10.41 13.90
N PHE A 130 -7.94 -10.41 12.56
CA PHE A 130 -9.13 -10.53 11.75
C PHE A 130 -9.21 -11.91 11.09
N LYS A 131 -10.44 -12.29 10.75
CA LYS A 131 -10.73 -13.40 9.84
C LYS A 131 -11.76 -12.94 8.83
N ILE A 132 -11.48 -13.17 7.55
CA ILE A 132 -12.43 -12.91 6.47
C ILE A 132 -12.60 -14.14 5.60
N TRP A 133 -13.74 -14.20 4.92
CA TRP A 133 -14.07 -15.22 3.94
C TRP A 133 -14.43 -14.54 2.62
N ILE A 134 -13.80 -14.98 1.54
CA ILE A 134 -14.05 -14.49 0.20
C ILE A 134 -14.58 -15.68 -0.60
N THR A 135 -15.89 -15.72 -0.83
CA THR A 135 -16.52 -16.72 -1.69
C THR A 135 -16.53 -16.19 -3.11
N PHE A 136 -15.99 -16.96 -4.05
CA PHE A 136 -15.98 -16.59 -5.46
C PHE A 136 -17.10 -17.30 -6.20
N THR A 137 -17.90 -16.55 -6.95
CA THR A 137 -18.93 -17.06 -7.86
C THR A 137 -18.59 -16.63 -9.29
N HIS A 138 -19.37 -17.06 -10.29
CA HIS A 138 -19.15 -16.58 -11.65
C HIS A 138 -19.30 -15.05 -11.77
N ASP A 139 -20.22 -14.46 -11.01
CA ASP A 139 -20.62 -13.06 -11.14
C ASP A 139 -19.90 -12.12 -10.17
N GLU A 140 -19.44 -12.62 -9.01
CA GLU A 140 -18.95 -11.77 -7.93
C GLU A 140 -18.01 -12.45 -6.92
N PHE A 141 -17.38 -11.61 -6.10
CA PHE A 141 -16.75 -11.96 -4.84
C PHE A 141 -17.68 -11.53 -3.70
N LYS A 142 -18.11 -12.50 -2.90
CA LYS A 142 -18.83 -12.25 -1.63
C LYS A 142 -17.84 -12.27 -0.49
N ILE A 143 -17.64 -11.14 0.16
CA ILE A 143 -16.62 -10.94 1.20
C ILE A 143 -17.33 -10.80 2.53
N THR A 144 -17.24 -11.82 3.39
CA THR A 144 -17.72 -11.76 4.78
C THR A 144 -16.61 -11.22 5.67
N LEU A 145 -16.88 -10.08 6.31
CA LEU A 145 -15.97 -9.37 7.22
C LEU A 145 -16.02 -9.95 8.65
N PRO A 146 -15.11 -9.56 9.57
CA PRO A 146 -15.05 -10.11 10.91
C PRO A 146 -16.31 -9.94 11.76
N ASP A 147 -17.11 -8.91 11.49
CA ASP A 147 -18.40 -8.65 12.15
C ASP A 147 -19.60 -9.37 11.49
N ASN A 148 -19.33 -10.22 10.50
CA ASN A 148 -20.30 -10.90 9.62
C ASN A 148 -21.07 -10.00 8.66
N SER A 149 -20.69 -8.73 8.50
CA SER A 149 -21.17 -7.93 7.39
C SER A 149 -20.61 -8.45 6.06
N GLU A 150 -21.36 -8.25 4.97
CA GLU A 150 -20.99 -8.75 3.64
C GLU A 150 -20.78 -7.62 2.64
N ILE A 151 -19.73 -7.75 1.84
CA ILE A 151 -19.48 -6.92 0.66
C ILE A 151 -19.67 -7.79 -0.58
N HIS A 152 -20.51 -7.32 -1.50
CA HIS A 152 -20.68 -7.91 -2.82
C HIS A 152 -19.90 -7.09 -3.84
N PHE A 153 -18.85 -7.68 -4.41
CA PHE A 153 -17.99 -7.01 -5.39
C PHE A 153 -18.00 -7.76 -6.73
N PRO A 154 -18.33 -7.12 -7.86
CA PRO A 154 -18.49 -7.83 -9.13
C PRO A 154 -17.18 -8.43 -9.65
N ASN A 155 -17.27 -9.59 -10.29
CA ASN A 155 -16.19 -10.23 -11.03
C ASN A 155 -15.94 -9.48 -12.36
N ARG A 156 -15.41 -8.25 -12.28
CA ARG A 156 -15.32 -7.34 -13.43
C ARG A 156 -14.57 -7.93 -14.64
N PRO A 157 -13.45 -8.66 -14.48
CA PRO A 157 -12.78 -9.29 -15.62
C PRO A 157 -13.53 -10.50 -16.20
N GLY A 158 -14.51 -11.06 -15.48
CA GLY A 158 -15.28 -12.22 -15.93
C GLY A 158 -14.46 -13.51 -16.10
N ALA A 159 -13.32 -13.63 -15.40
CA ALA A 159 -12.50 -14.84 -15.48
C ALA A 159 -13.12 -15.99 -14.66
N GLU A 160 -12.88 -17.22 -15.11
CA GLU A 160 -13.37 -18.46 -14.47
C GLU A 160 -12.38 -19.04 -13.43
N LYS A 161 -11.25 -18.36 -13.23
CA LYS A 161 -10.25 -18.67 -12.20
C LYS A 161 -9.28 -17.52 -12.02
N TYR A 162 -8.73 -17.44 -10.81
CA TYR A 162 -7.63 -16.55 -10.44
C TYR A 162 -6.50 -17.36 -9.83
N ASN A 163 -5.25 -17.05 -10.19
CA ASN A 163 -4.07 -17.84 -9.79
C ASN A 163 -2.99 -16.99 -9.11
N TYR A 164 -3.27 -15.71 -8.89
CA TYR A 164 -2.38 -14.76 -8.25
C TYR A 164 -3.11 -14.13 -7.07
N MET A 165 -2.47 -14.18 -5.90
CA MET A 165 -2.90 -13.39 -4.75
C MET A 165 -1.69 -12.69 -4.14
N LEU A 166 -1.89 -11.44 -3.74
CA LEU A 166 -0.88 -10.63 -3.08
C LEU A 166 -1.50 -10.00 -1.83
N PHE A 167 -0.88 -10.27 -0.69
CA PHE A 167 -1.22 -9.65 0.59
C PHE A 167 -0.11 -8.66 0.92
N GLU A 168 -0.42 -7.38 1.04
CA GLU A 168 0.59 -6.32 1.18
C GLU A 168 0.13 -5.19 2.11
N GLY A 169 1.05 -4.26 2.38
CA GLY A 169 0.84 -3.16 3.31
C GLY A 169 1.11 -3.56 4.76
N GLY A 170 0.51 -2.84 5.71
CA GLY A 170 0.76 -3.02 7.15
C GLY A 170 -0.04 -4.17 7.75
N VAL A 171 0.20 -5.40 7.30
CA VAL A 171 -0.47 -6.61 7.81
C VAL A 171 0.48 -7.79 7.88
N ARG A 172 0.32 -8.63 8.92
CA ARG A 172 0.93 -9.95 9.01
C ARG A 172 -0.13 -11.01 8.77
N ILE A 173 0.00 -11.76 7.68
CA ILE A 173 -0.90 -12.88 7.37
C ILE A 173 -0.49 -14.12 8.19
N HIS A 174 -1.46 -14.75 8.85
CA HIS A 174 -1.26 -15.95 9.65
C HIS A 174 -1.66 -17.22 8.89
N SER A 175 -2.82 -17.20 8.21
CA SER A 175 -3.28 -18.36 7.43
C SER A 175 -4.02 -17.95 6.17
N ILE A 176 -3.90 -18.81 5.15
CA ILE A 176 -4.60 -18.73 3.88
C ILE A 176 -5.09 -20.14 3.59
N GLU A 177 -6.40 -20.30 3.38
CA GLU A 177 -7.01 -21.60 3.08
C GLU A 177 -8.06 -21.44 1.98
N ILE A 178 -8.02 -22.28 0.95
CA ILE A 178 -9.04 -22.35 -0.11
C ILE A 178 -9.81 -23.65 0.07
N LYS A 179 -11.15 -23.57 0.15
CA LYS A 179 -12.06 -24.71 0.17
C LYS A 179 -12.97 -24.68 -1.04
#